data_AF-A0A940CVE0-F1
#
_entry.id   AF-A0A940CVE0-F1
#
_cell.length_a   1.000
_cell.length_b   1.000
_cell.length_c   1.000
_cell.angle_alpha   90.00
_cell.angle_beta   90.00
_cell.angle_gamma   90.00
#
_symmetry.space_group_name_H-M   'P 1'
#
loop_
_entity.id
_entity.type
_entity.pdbx_description
1 polymer ?
#
loop_
_entity_poly.entity_id
_entity_poly.type
_entity_poly.pdbx_seq_one_letter_code
_entity_poly.pdbx_strand_id
1 'polypeptide(L)'
;MKNLARGILIVLVFSGLTVTFTARFLTSCQPSQHPHNDRASVVNQLPQTDDLHPYGRPAYGSLMWENDEDFQELLAKYEVSMRMAAFQTTLPDPLPGEEYNVARAADLLAGTVVNPGEIFSMNTAIGPYTKERGFREGPTYMGNQVVKTIGGGVCKVSTTLYNVAILANLKIIERHCHGMMVPYVPPGQDATVSYGNRDFKFQNNTEHPIIIWADTKGNTLYIAFYGRSRPPKVKWHHKILHRQEMPVIYRNNTKLQPGEEKVIIPGADGLTVKSWLTIEYSDSKTVTKELGIDYYRPMTQVVERGPQ
;
A
#
# COMPACT_ATOMS: atom_id res chain seq x y z
N MET A 1 -33.80 61.84 -10.88
CA MET A 1 -34.26 62.70 -12.00
C MET A 1 -33.00 63.27 -12.66
N LYS A 2 -32.61 63.04 -13.91
CA LYS A 2 -33.24 62.50 -15.13
C LYS A 2 -32.18 61.70 -15.93
N ASN A 3 -32.65 60.66 -16.61
CA ASN A 3 -31.97 59.88 -17.65
C ASN A 3 -31.82 60.65 -18.97
N LEU A 4 -30.88 60.22 -19.84
CA LEU A 4 -31.05 59.80 -21.25
C LEU A 4 -29.64 59.38 -21.77
N ALA A 5 -29.31 58.11 -22.07
CA ALA A 5 -29.60 57.32 -23.30
C ALA A 5 -29.05 58.00 -24.58
N ARG A 6 -28.26 57.40 -25.49
CA ARG A 6 -28.17 56.03 -26.04
C ARG A 6 -26.92 55.92 -26.94
N GLY A 7 -26.41 54.70 -27.19
CA GLY A 7 -25.52 54.41 -28.34
C GLY A 7 -24.83 53.05 -28.25
N ILE A 8 -25.42 52.03 -28.88
CA ILE A 8 -24.97 50.63 -28.96
C ILE A 8 -23.97 50.47 -30.12
N LEU A 9 -22.90 49.70 -29.94
CA LEU A 9 -22.36 48.86 -31.02
C LEU A 9 -21.89 47.51 -30.46
N ILE A 10 -22.52 46.46 -30.96
CA ILE A 10 -22.24 45.05 -30.73
C ILE A 10 -21.15 44.63 -31.72
N VAL A 11 -20.07 44.00 -31.23
CA VAL A 11 -19.31 43.02 -32.02
C VAL A 11 -19.09 41.80 -31.15
N LEU A 12 -19.82 40.75 -31.50
CA LEU A 12 -19.64 39.37 -31.04
C LEU A 12 -18.53 38.73 -31.86
N VAL A 13 -17.50 38.16 -31.21
CA VAL A 13 -16.80 36.98 -31.73
C VAL A 13 -16.56 36.02 -30.58
N PHE A 14 -17.17 34.84 -30.70
CA PHE A 14 -17.08 33.71 -29.79
C PHE A 14 -15.88 32.82 -30.15
N SER A 15 -15.10 32.44 -29.14
CA SER A 15 -14.43 31.13 -29.00
C SER A 15 -13.97 31.04 -27.53
N GLY A 16 -14.58 30.31 -26.61
CA GLY A 16 -15.33 29.07 -26.75
C GLY A 16 -14.45 27.88 -26.37
N LEU A 17 -14.06 27.76 -25.09
CA LEU A 17 -14.00 26.48 -24.38
C LEU A 17 -13.85 26.72 -22.86
N THR A 18 -14.99 26.75 -22.17
CA THR A 18 -15.06 26.67 -20.70
C THR A 18 -15.39 25.21 -20.38
N VAL A 19 -14.50 24.51 -19.68
CA VAL A 19 -14.78 23.15 -19.20
C VAL A 19 -15.51 23.26 -17.87
N THR A 20 -16.81 23.03 -17.89
CA THR A 20 -17.66 22.95 -16.69
C THR A 20 -17.70 21.49 -16.22
N PHE A 21 -17.19 21.22 -15.02
CA PHE A 21 -17.41 19.94 -14.33
C PHE A 21 -18.78 19.98 -13.65
N THR A 22 -19.75 19.22 -14.17
CA THR A 22 -21.00 18.92 -13.46
C THR A 22 -20.85 17.62 -12.70
N ALA A 23 -20.73 17.70 -11.37
CA ALA A 23 -20.93 16.55 -10.49
C ALA A 23 -22.43 16.22 -10.43
N ARG A 24 -22.84 15.14 -11.10
CA ARG A 24 -24.19 14.58 -10.92
C ARG A 24 -24.22 13.77 -9.62
N PHE A 25 -24.88 14.30 -8.60
CA PHE A 25 -25.43 13.51 -7.51
C PHE A 25 -26.59 12.67 -8.05
N LEU A 26 -26.43 11.35 -8.07
CA LEU A 26 -27.54 10.42 -8.28
C LEU A 26 -28.15 10.09 -6.92
N THR A 27 -29.20 10.81 -6.56
CA THR A 27 -30.18 10.37 -5.57
C THR A 27 -31.30 9.61 -6.27
N SER A 28 -31.41 8.30 -6.03
CA SER A 28 -32.69 7.60 -6.14
C SER A 28 -32.73 6.43 -5.16
N CYS A 29 -33.38 6.67 -4.02
CA CYS A 29 -33.94 5.63 -3.16
C CYS A 29 -35.24 5.13 -3.81
N GLN A 30 -35.32 3.85 -4.16
CA GLN A 30 -36.59 3.10 -4.14
C GLN A 30 -36.33 1.65 -3.69
N PRO A 31 -37.25 1.05 -2.91
CA PRO A 31 -37.02 -0.22 -2.23
C PRO A 31 -37.30 -1.41 -3.15
N SER A 32 -36.28 -2.23 -3.41
CA SER A 32 -36.47 -3.51 -4.10
C SER A 32 -36.72 -4.64 -3.10
N GLN A 33 -37.81 -5.36 -3.32
CA GLN A 33 -38.31 -6.48 -2.53
C GLN A 33 -37.28 -7.63 -2.43
N HIS A 34 -37.25 -8.25 -1.26
CA HIS A 34 -36.43 -9.41 -0.92
C HIS A 34 -36.76 -10.66 -1.75
N PRO A 35 -35.74 -11.46 -2.09
CA PRO A 35 -35.75 -12.87 -1.81
C PRO A 35 -34.76 -13.17 -0.69
N HIS A 36 -35.16 -14.06 0.23
CA HIS A 36 -34.30 -14.59 1.28
C HIS A 36 -33.05 -15.23 0.68
N ASN A 37 -31.89 -14.62 0.93
CA ASN A 37 -30.60 -15.28 0.75
C ASN A 37 -29.63 -14.75 1.81
N ASP A 38 -28.85 -15.65 2.42
CA ASP A 38 -28.07 -15.45 3.65
C ASP A 38 -27.11 -14.25 3.60
N ARG A 39 -27.56 -13.10 4.12
CA ARG A 39 -26.75 -11.86 4.25
C ARG A 39 -25.56 -11.96 5.20
N ALA A 40 -25.47 -13.01 6.03
CA ALA A 40 -24.36 -13.20 6.97
C ALA A 40 -23.04 -13.66 6.29
N SER A 41 -23.11 -14.20 5.07
CA SER A 41 -21.95 -14.76 4.37
C SER A 41 -21.09 -13.72 3.63
N VAL A 42 -21.70 -12.60 3.20
CA VAL A 42 -21.05 -11.57 2.37
C VAL A 42 -20.24 -10.57 3.20
N VAL A 43 -20.56 -10.40 4.49
CA VAL A 43 -19.92 -9.40 5.40
C VAL A 43 -18.53 -9.87 5.89
N ASN A 44 -18.19 -11.15 5.72
CA ASN A 44 -17.01 -11.79 6.30
C ASN A 44 -15.90 -12.15 5.27
N GLN A 45 -16.02 -11.67 4.04
CA GLN A 45 -15.00 -11.88 3.02
C GLN A 45 -14.39 -10.53 2.63
N LEU A 46 -13.05 -10.46 2.65
CA LEU A 46 -12.36 -9.39 1.92
C LEU A 46 -12.66 -9.56 0.42
N PRO A 47 -12.59 -8.48 -0.39
CA PRO A 47 -12.70 -8.60 -1.84
C PRO A 47 -11.84 -9.76 -2.35
N GLN A 48 -12.42 -10.59 -3.21
CA GLN A 48 -11.67 -11.70 -3.81
C GLN A 48 -10.46 -11.11 -4.53
N THR A 49 -9.29 -11.75 -4.36
CA THR A 49 -7.97 -11.26 -4.77
C THR A 49 -7.79 -11.01 -6.28
N ASP A 50 -8.82 -11.30 -7.07
CA ASP A 50 -8.83 -11.03 -8.50
C ASP A 50 -9.06 -9.52 -8.76
N ASP A 51 -9.61 -8.78 -7.78
CA ASP A 51 -9.63 -7.32 -7.77
C ASP A 51 -8.32 -6.78 -7.16
N LEU A 52 -7.45 -6.23 -8.02
CA LEU A 52 -6.18 -5.64 -7.58
C LEU A 52 -6.44 -4.45 -6.65
N HIS A 53 -5.76 -4.43 -5.49
CA HIS A 53 -5.84 -3.28 -4.59
C HIS A 53 -5.35 -2.01 -5.33
N PRO A 54 -6.03 -0.86 -5.18
CA PRO A 54 -5.74 0.35 -5.96
C PRO A 54 -4.33 0.94 -5.76
N TYR A 55 -3.59 0.47 -4.75
CA TYR A 55 -2.32 1.06 -4.34
C TYR A 55 -1.20 0.00 -4.30
N GLY A 56 -1.43 -1.16 -3.71
CA GLY A 56 -0.46 -2.26 -3.65
C GLY A 56 -0.85 -3.42 -4.55
N ARG A 57 -0.08 -3.70 -5.60
CA ARG A 57 -0.39 -4.79 -6.54
C ARG A 57 0.86 -5.33 -7.24
N PRO A 58 0.83 -6.56 -7.78
CA PRO A 58 1.89 -7.04 -8.66
C PRO A 58 2.14 -6.05 -9.80
N ALA A 59 3.40 -5.78 -10.10
CA ALA A 59 3.80 -4.92 -11.20
C ALA A 59 4.02 -5.77 -12.46
N TYR A 60 3.35 -5.38 -13.54
CA TYR A 60 3.44 -6.04 -14.85
C TYR A 60 4.04 -5.08 -15.88
N GLY A 61 4.51 -5.62 -17.01
CA GLY A 61 5.17 -4.84 -18.06
C GLY A 61 6.63 -4.53 -17.72
N SER A 62 7.23 -3.59 -18.45
CA SER A 62 8.63 -3.20 -18.26
C SER A 62 8.80 -2.20 -17.12
N LEU A 63 9.90 -2.34 -16.37
CA LEU A 63 10.26 -1.48 -15.24
C LEU A 63 11.34 -0.47 -15.67
N MET A 64 11.38 0.70 -15.01
CA MET A 64 12.15 1.86 -15.49
C MET A 64 13.66 1.65 -15.55
N TRP A 65 14.21 0.75 -14.75
CA TRP A 65 15.63 0.42 -14.72
C TRP A 65 16.03 -0.73 -15.66
N GLU A 66 15.09 -1.37 -16.37
CA GLU A 66 15.42 -2.58 -17.15
C GLU A 66 16.36 -2.31 -18.32
N ASN A 67 16.57 -1.05 -18.71
CA ASN A 67 17.56 -0.66 -19.72
C ASN A 67 18.78 0.07 -19.11
N ASP A 68 18.89 0.13 -17.79
CA ASP A 68 20.00 0.77 -17.09
C ASP A 68 21.28 -0.08 -17.21
N GLU A 69 22.43 0.57 -17.47
CA GLU A 69 23.70 -0.12 -17.71
C GLU A 69 24.20 -0.85 -16.45
N ASP A 70 24.11 -0.22 -15.28
CA ASP A 70 24.55 -0.82 -14.01
C ASP A 70 23.67 -2.03 -13.67
N PHE A 71 22.36 -1.93 -13.94
CA PHE A 71 21.44 -3.05 -13.80
C PHE A 71 21.83 -4.23 -14.70
N GLN A 72 22.09 -3.98 -15.98
CA GLN A 72 22.44 -5.02 -16.95
C GLN A 72 23.80 -5.66 -16.63
N GLU A 73 24.79 -4.87 -16.22
CA GLU A 73 26.09 -5.38 -15.77
C GLU A 73 25.94 -6.31 -14.56
N LEU A 74 25.10 -5.93 -13.59
CA LEU A 74 24.87 -6.75 -12.40
C LEU A 74 24.17 -8.06 -12.75
N LEU A 75 23.15 -8.04 -13.62
CA LEU A 75 22.49 -9.25 -14.11
C LEU A 75 23.48 -10.20 -14.78
N ALA A 76 24.33 -9.68 -15.67
CA ALA A 76 25.34 -10.45 -16.37
C ALA A 76 26.37 -11.06 -15.41
N LYS A 77 26.86 -10.28 -14.44
CA LYS A 77 27.84 -10.71 -13.43
C LYS A 77 27.37 -11.90 -12.60
N TYR A 78 26.09 -11.96 -12.25
CA TYR A 78 25.51 -13.05 -11.46
C TYR A 78 24.78 -14.11 -12.31
N GLU A 79 24.86 -14.00 -13.64
CA GLU A 79 24.17 -14.83 -14.63
C GLU A 79 22.66 -14.96 -14.33
N VAL A 80 22.06 -13.84 -13.94
CA VAL A 80 20.63 -13.72 -13.64
C VAL A 80 19.91 -13.26 -14.91
N SER A 81 18.85 -13.96 -15.31
CA SER A 81 18.20 -13.74 -16.60
C SER A 81 16.68 -13.57 -16.53
N MET A 82 16.10 -13.71 -15.33
CA MET A 82 14.64 -13.73 -15.19
C MET A 82 14.18 -12.83 -14.05
N ARG A 83 13.21 -11.96 -14.35
CA ARG A 83 12.41 -11.31 -13.31
C ARG A 83 11.49 -12.34 -12.66
N MET A 84 11.76 -12.69 -11.41
CA MET A 84 10.96 -13.64 -10.65
C MET A 84 9.60 -13.05 -10.31
N ALA A 85 9.60 -11.85 -9.72
CA ALA A 85 8.40 -11.15 -9.30
C ALA A 85 8.66 -9.65 -9.23
N ALA A 86 7.60 -8.86 -9.34
CA ALA A 86 7.62 -7.44 -9.09
C ALA A 86 6.32 -7.00 -8.39
N PHE A 87 6.41 -6.02 -7.52
CA PHE A 87 5.28 -5.45 -6.80
C PHE A 87 5.43 -3.94 -6.79
N GLN A 88 4.30 -3.25 -6.94
CA GLN A 88 4.23 -1.81 -6.83
C GLN A 88 3.38 -1.41 -5.63
N THR A 89 3.73 -0.28 -5.01
CA THR A 89 2.96 0.33 -3.94
C THR A 89 2.89 1.83 -4.17
N THR A 90 1.70 2.33 -4.49
CA THR A 90 1.43 3.76 -4.63
C THR A 90 1.28 4.39 -3.24
N LEU A 91 1.89 5.56 -3.08
CA LEU A 91 1.75 6.45 -1.94
C LEU A 91 0.56 7.39 -2.22
N PRO A 92 -0.65 7.11 -1.68
CA PRO A 92 -1.73 8.08 -1.77
C PRO A 92 -1.36 9.29 -0.91
N ASP A 93 -1.40 10.49 -1.50
CA ASP A 93 -1.15 11.77 -0.83
C ASP A 93 0.08 11.75 0.10
N PRO A 94 1.30 11.52 -0.44
CA PRO A 94 2.49 11.38 0.39
C PRO A 94 2.67 12.61 1.26
N LEU A 95 2.79 12.39 2.58
CA LEU A 95 3.05 13.50 3.49
C LEU A 95 4.49 13.99 3.27
N PRO A 96 4.78 15.27 3.53
CA PRO A 96 6.12 15.82 3.32
C PRO A 96 7.22 14.96 3.97
N GLY A 97 8.21 14.58 3.18
CA GLY A 97 9.34 13.74 3.60
C GLY A 97 9.15 12.24 3.42
N GLU A 98 7.91 11.74 3.27
CA GLU A 98 7.63 10.33 3.05
C GLU A 98 8.17 9.82 1.70
N GLU A 99 7.83 10.51 0.62
CA GLU A 99 8.29 10.17 -0.74
C GLU A 99 9.82 10.09 -0.81
N TYR A 100 10.49 11.03 -0.13
CA TYR A 100 11.93 11.11 -0.12
C TYR A 100 12.56 9.96 0.67
N ASN A 101 11.98 9.59 1.81
CA ASN A 101 12.46 8.45 2.59
C ASN A 101 12.24 7.12 1.86
N VAL A 102 11.12 6.99 1.15
CA VAL A 102 10.82 5.81 0.33
C VAL A 102 11.79 5.71 -0.85
N ALA A 103 12.04 6.82 -1.56
CA ALA A 103 13.04 6.87 -2.63
C ALA A 103 14.44 6.52 -2.10
N ARG A 104 14.85 7.13 -0.97
CA ARG A 104 16.15 6.85 -0.35
C ARG A 104 16.30 5.37 0.06
N ALA A 105 15.24 4.77 0.58
CA ALA A 105 15.24 3.36 0.93
C ALA A 105 15.27 2.46 -0.32
N ALA A 106 14.61 2.87 -1.42
CA ALA A 106 14.70 2.17 -2.70
C ALA A 106 16.12 2.21 -3.26
N ASP A 107 16.78 3.38 -3.25
CA ASP A 107 18.18 3.54 -3.69
C ASP A 107 19.13 2.61 -2.92
N LEU A 108 18.93 2.48 -1.61
CA LEU A 108 19.75 1.60 -0.76
C LEU A 108 19.48 0.11 -0.99
N LEU A 109 18.30 -0.25 -1.52
CA LEU A 109 17.95 -1.63 -1.86
C LEU A 109 18.41 -2.03 -3.26
N ALA A 110 18.47 -1.08 -4.18
CA ALA A 110 18.83 -1.33 -5.57
C ALA A 110 20.23 -1.99 -5.66
N GLY A 111 20.30 -3.10 -6.38
CA GLY A 111 21.53 -3.87 -6.55
C GLY A 111 21.87 -4.80 -5.40
N THR A 112 20.99 -4.98 -4.41
CA THR A 112 21.25 -5.95 -3.33
C THR A 112 21.24 -7.37 -3.90
N VAL A 113 22.32 -8.13 -3.64
CA VAL A 113 22.44 -9.55 -4.00
C VAL A 113 22.23 -10.41 -2.76
N VAL A 114 21.35 -11.41 -2.85
CA VAL A 114 21.08 -12.38 -1.79
C VAL A 114 21.49 -13.76 -2.31
N ASN A 115 22.55 -14.33 -1.74
CA ASN A 115 23.11 -15.61 -2.18
C ASN A 115 22.26 -16.81 -1.74
N PRO A 116 22.42 -17.99 -2.36
CA PRO A 116 21.74 -19.21 -1.93
C PRO A 116 21.93 -19.49 -0.43
N GLY A 117 20.83 -19.72 0.27
CA GLY A 117 20.80 -19.95 1.72
C GLY A 117 20.92 -18.70 2.60
N GLU A 118 21.29 -17.55 2.03
CA GLU A 118 21.44 -16.28 2.74
C GLU A 118 20.08 -15.75 3.22
N ILE A 119 20.09 -15.09 4.39
CA ILE A 119 18.92 -14.41 4.95
C ILE A 119 19.08 -12.91 4.69
N PHE A 120 18.22 -12.38 3.84
CA PHE A 120 18.07 -10.93 3.70
C PHE A 120 17.39 -10.36 4.95
N SER A 121 17.89 -9.21 5.42
CA SER A 121 17.32 -8.42 6.52
C SER A 121 17.15 -6.99 6.06
N MET A 122 15.93 -6.47 6.14
CA MET A 122 15.64 -5.08 5.78
C MET A 122 16.40 -4.11 6.70
N ASN A 123 16.38 -4.34 8.02
CA ASN A 123 17.11 -3.47 8.94
C ASN A 123 18.62 -3.46 8.69
N THR A 124 19.20 -4.57 8.22
CA THR A 124 20.63 -4.63 7.85
C THR A 124 20.90 -3.90 6.54
N ALA A 125 20.04 -4.08 5.53
CA ALA A 125 20.21 -3.47 4.21
C ALA A 125 20.03 -1.94 4.26
N ILE A 126 18.93 -1.46 4.85
CA ILE A 126 18.56 -0.04 4.77
C ILE A 126 18.65 0.73 6.08
N GLY A 127 18.64 0.03 7.23
CA GLY A 127 18.73 0.64 8.55
C GLY A 127 20.19 0.83 9.00
N PRO A 128 20.47 1.70 9.99
CA PRO A 128 19.51 2.53 10.72
C PRO A 128 18.97 3.71 9.91
N TYR A 129 17.75 4.14 10.22
CA TYR A 129 17.10 5.28 9.58
C TYR A 129 17.57 6.59 10.23
N THR A 130 18.68 7.16 9.75
CA THR A 130 19.27 8.38 10.34
C THR A 130 19.46 9.49 9.30
N LYS A 131 19.62 10.74 9.78
CA LYS A 131 19.86 11.90 8.90
C LYS A 131 21.17 11.75 8.13
N GLU A 132 22.18 11.16 8.74
CA GLU A 132 23.51 10.92 8.15
C GLU A 132 23.45 9.91 7.00
N ARG A 133 22.54 8.93 7.09
CA ARG A 133 22.26 7.99 6.00
C ARG A 133 21.33 8.56 4.94
N GLY A 134 20.97 9.83 5.07
CA GLY A 134 20.19 10.59 4.12
C GLY A 134 18.69 10.46 4.32
N PHE A 135 18.18 10.00 5.46
CA PHE A 135 16.75 10.01 5.78
C PHE A 135 16.29 11.36 6.35
N ARG A 136 15.04 11.72 6.11
CA ARG A 136 14.38 12.94 6.60
C ARG A 136 13.26 12.60 7.59
N GLU A 137 12.80 13.62 8.28
CA GLU A 137 11.57 13.52 9.06
C GLU A 137 10.39 13.29 8.12
N GLY A 138 9.61 12.24 8.40
CA GLY A 138 8.41 11.87 7.67
C GLY A 138 7.35 11.32 8.62
N PRO A 139 6.13 11.06 8.15
CA PRO A 139 5.04 10.56 8.97
C PRO A 139 5.32 9.13 9.45
N THR A 140 4.87 8.82 10.66
CA THR A 140 4.90 7.47 11.24
C THR A 140 3.69 7.30 12.14
N TYR A 141 3.05 6.15 12.05
CA TYR A 141 1.95 5.82 12.95
C TYR A 141 2.53 5.37 14.30
N MET A 142 2.23 6.13 15.36
CA MET A 142 2.52 5.77 16.74
C MET A 142 1.22 5.73 17.54
N GLY A 143 0.80 4.53 17.92
CA GLY A 143 -0.51 4.32 18.54
C GLY A 143 -1.64 4.75 17.60
N ASN A 144 -2.47 5.70 18.02
CA ASN A 144 -3.60 6.23 17.24
C ASN A 144 -3.26 7.58 16.57
N GLN A 145 -2.00 7.98 16.54
CA GLN A 145 -1.55 9.28 16.02
C GLN A 145 -0.53 9.12 14.90
N VAL A 146 -0.54 10.08 13.98
CA VAL A 146 0.54 10.26 13.00
C VAL A 146 1.52 11.26 13.61
N VAL A 147 2.73 10.79 13.92
CA VAL A 147 3.83 11.63 14.40
C VAL A 147 4.92 11.71 13.35
N LYS A 148 5.86 12.65 13.50
CA LYS A 148 7.03 12.73 12.62
C LYS A 148 8.20 11.97 13.23
N THR A 149 8.82 11.08 12.46
CA THR A 149 10.07 10.41 12.83
C THR A 149 11.04 10.41 11.65
N ILE A 150 12.34 10.24 11.91
CA ILE A 150 13.32 10.08 10.85
C ILE A 150 13.08 8.72 10.18
N GLY A 151 12.96 8.71 8.85
CA GLY A 151 12.65 7.50 8.10
C GLY A 151 11.16 7.16 8.05
N GLY A 152 10.27 8.08 8.42
CA GLY A 152 8.83 7.89 8.22
C GLY A 152 8.50 7.53 6.77
N GLY A 153 7.76 6.43 6.57
CA GLY A 153 7.43 5.86 5.25
C GLY A 153 8.06 4.49 4.96
N VAL A 154 9.16 4.11 5.64
CA VAL A 154 9.90 2.86 5.34
C VAL A 154 9.10 1.57 5.51
N CYS A 155 8.04 1.55 6.32
CA CYS A 155 7.14 0.39 6.40
C CYS A 155 6.48 0.02 5.07
N LYS A 156 6.31 0.99 4.15
CA LYS A 156 5.79 0.70 2.81
C LYS A 156 6.78 -0.14 2.00
N VAL A 157 8.07 0.17 2.10
CA VAL A 157 9.15 -0.61 1.50
C VAL A 157 9.15 -2.04 2.04
N SER A 158 8.93 -2.21 3.36
CA SER A 158 8.83 -3.51 4.02
C SER A 158 7.65 -4.33 3.47
N THR A 159 6.48 -3.72 3.40
CA THR A 159 5.29 -4.33 2.79
C THR A 159 5.53 -4.70 1.32
N THR A 160 6.14 -3.82 0.52
CA THR A 160 6.42 -4.11 -0.89
C THR A 160 7.39 -5.28 -1.01
N LEU A 161 8.50 -5.28 -0.26
CA LEU A 161 9.46 -6.40 -0.19
C LEU A 161 8.78 -7.72 0.21
N TYR A 162 7.90 -7.69 1.20
CA TYR A 162 7.15 -8.87 1.63
C TYR A 162 6.31 -9.46 0.51
N ASN A 163 5.58 -8.62 -0.21
CA ASN A 163 4.75 -9.10 -1.32
C ASN A 163 5.58 -9.62 -2.50
N VAL A 164 6.70 -8.97 -2.83
CA VAL A 164 7.63 -9.51 -3.86
C VAL A 164 8.20 -10.86 -3.43
N ALA A 165 8.62 -11.00 -2.17
CA ALA A 165 9.15 -12.25 -1.62
C ALA A 165 8.10 -13.39 -1.64
N ILE A 166 6.84 -13.08 -1.35
CA ILE A 166 5.73 -14.05 -1.44
C ILE A 166 5.50 -14.48 -2.89
N LEU A 167 5.43 -13.53 -3.83
CA LEU A 167 5.27 -13.82 -5.26
C LEU A 167 6.45 -14.60 -5.85
N ALA A 168 7.66 -14.37 -5.33
CA ALA A 168 8.86 -15.13 -5.66
C ALA A 168 8.95 -16.50 -4.95
N ASN A 169 7.93 -16.87 -4.16
CA ASN A 169 7.86 -18.09 -3.35
C ASN A 169 9.08 -18.29 -2.44
N LEU A 170 9.56 -17.20 -1.82
CA LEU A 170 10.67 -17.26 -0.87
C LEU A 170 10.19 -17.64 0.54
N LYS A 171 11.13 -18.19 1.32
CA LYS A 171 10.89 -18.55 2.71
C LYS A 171 10.98 -17.30 3.60
N ILE A 172 9.84 -16.87 4.12
CA ILE A 172 9.78 -15.78 5.11
C ILE A 172 10.33 -16.29 6.44
N ILE A 173 11.31 -15.58 7.00
CA ILE A 173 11.97 -15.88 8.27
C ILE A 173 11.38 -15.03 9.39
N GLU A 174 11.14 -13.75 9.11
CA GLU A 174 10.56 -12.83 10.07
C GLU A 174 9.60 -11.88 9.34
N ARG A 175 8.39 -11.74 9.87
CA ARG A 175 7.41 -10.74 9.42
C ARG A 175 6.49 -10.41 10.58
N HIS A 176 6.12 -9.14 10.68
CA HIS A 176 5.17 -8.62 11.66
C HIS A 176 4.09 -7.82 10.94
N CYS A 177 2.82 -7.99 11.29
CA CYS A 177 1.77 -7.09 10.83
C CYS A 177 1.86 -5.73 11.54
N HIS A 178 1.27 -4.72 10.93
CA HIS A 178 0.97 -3.45 11.59
C HIS A 178 -0.07 -3.67 12.69
N GLY A 179 -0.07 -2.77 13.69
CA GLY A 179 -1.07 -2.82 14.77
C GLY A 179 -2.45 -2.30 14.36
N MET A 180 -2.56 -1.66 13.19
CA MET A 180 -3.79 -1.15 12.57
C MET A 180 -3.69 -1.45 11.07
N MET A 181 -4.84 -1.51 10.38
CA MET A 181 -4.84 -1.72 8.93
C MET A 181 -4.12 -0.58 8.22
N VAL A 182 -3.42 -0.92 7.14
CA VAL A 182 -2.76 0.04 6.27
C VAL A 182 -3.58 0.21 4.98
N PRO A 183 -3.64 1.42 4.41
CA PRO A 183 -4.54 1.69 3.30
C PRO A 183 -3.99 1.20 1.96
N TYR A 184 -2.78 0.64 1.88
CA TYR A 184 -2.08 0.38 0.62
C TYR A 184 -1.95 -1.10 0.24
N VAL A 185 -2.37 -2.04 1.09
CA VAL A 185 -2.46 -3.47 0.77
C VAL A 185 -3.64 -4.10 1.53
N PRO A 186 -4.20 -5.23 1.06
CA PRO A 186 -5.19 -5.98 1.81
C PRO A 186 -4.68 -6.38 3.21
N PRO A 187 -5.56 -6.42 4.24
CA PRO A 187 -5.20 -6.96 5.55
C PRO A 187 -4.65 -8.38 5.42
N GLY A 188 -3.48 -8.63 6.00
CA GLY A 188 -2.76 -9.90 5.86
C GLY A 188 -1.54 -9.84 4.93
N GLN A 189 -1.42 -8.78 4.13
CA GLN A 189 -0.35 -8.62 3.14
C GLN A 189 0.67 -7.54 3.50
N ASP A 190 0.57 -6.92 4.66
CA ASP A 190 1.49 -5.88 5.12
C ASP A 190 2.68 -6.46 5.90
N ALA A 191 3.78 -5.73 5.97
CA ALA A 191 4.88 -6.02 6.87
C ALA A 191 5.37 -4.71 7.50
N THR A 192 5.50 -4.69 8.83
CA THR A 192 5.99 -3.52 9.57
C THR A 192 7.45 -3.72 9.99
N VAL A 193 8.20 -2.63 10.07
CA VAL A 193 9.62 -2.62 10.42
C VAL A 193 9.89 -1.51 11.42
N SER A 194 10.82 -1.76 12.34
CA SER A 194 11.36 -0.78 13.28
C SER A 194 12.78 -1.17 13.62
N TYR A 195 13.74 -0.31 13.30
CA TYR A 195 15.15 -0.61 13.49
C TYR A 195 15.45 -0.96 14.96
N GLY A 196 16.10 -2.10 15.18
CA GLY A 196 16.42 -2.61 16.52
C GLY A 196 15.27 -3.32 17.25
N ASN A 197 14.07 -3.45 16.66
CA ASN A 197 12.92 -4.11 17.29
C ASN A 197 12.20 -5.10 16.35
N ARG A 198 11.69 -4.63 15.20
CA ARG A 198 10.95 -5.46 14.24
C ARG A 198 11.67 -5.45 12.90
N ASP A 199 11.86 -6.61 12.30
CA ASP A 199 12.47 -6.73 10.98
C ASP A 199 11.55 -7.44 9.99
N PHE A 200 11.85 -7.26 8.71
CA PHE A 200 11.38 -8.15 7.65
C PHE A 200 12.56 -8.94 7.11
N LYS A 201 12.47 -10.27 7.20
CA LYS A 201 13.52 -11.19 6.75
C LYS A 201 12.95 -12.29 5.88
N PHE A 202 13.67 -12.61 4.82
CA PHE A 202 13.43 -13.80 4.01
C PHE A 202 14.75 -14.50 3.72
N GLN A 203 14.68 -15.81 3.50
CA GLN A 203 15.81 -16.60 3.05
C GLN A 203 15.71 -16.79 1.54
N ASN A 204 16.83 -16.63 0.83
CA ASN A 204 16.95 -17.13 -0.53
C ASN A 204 17.05 -18.66 -0.46
N ASN A 205 15.91 -19.34 -0.59
CA ASN A 205 15.81 -20.80 -0.64
C ASN A 205 15.89 -21.35 -2.08
N THR A 206 16.52 -20.60 -3.00
CA THR A 206 16.83 -21.05 -4.37
C THR A 206 18.30 -21.46 -4.47
N GLU A 207 18.67 -22.10 -5.58
CA GLU A 207 20.04 -22.56 -5.84
C GLU A 207 20.95 -21.48 -6.42
N HIS A 208 20.41 -20.29 -6.73
CA HIS A 208 21.13 -19.20 -7.39
C HIS A 208 20.95 -17.86 -6.67
N PRO A 209 21.86 -16.89 -6.90
CA PRO A 209 21.70 -15.55 -6.36
C PRO A 209 20.40 -14.89 -6.83
N ILE A 210 19.81 -14.09 -5.94
CA ILE A 210 18.68 -13.21 -6.23
C ILE A 210 19.18 -11.77 -6.18
N ILE A 211 18.89 -10.99 -7.21
CA ILE A 211 19.11 -9.55 -7.23
C ILE A 211 17.81 -8.85 -6.88
N ILE A 212 17.86 -7.96 -5.90
CA ILE A 212 16.78 -7.03 -5.56
C ILE A 212 17.05 -5.72 -6.28
N TRP A 213 16.05 -5.22 -7.00
CA TRP A 213 16.07 -3.88 -7.55
C TRP A 213 14.83 -3.12 -7.12
N ALA A 214 15.01 -1.83 -6.84
CA ALA A 214 13.94 -0.97 -6.37
C ALA A 214 14.15 0.44 -6.92
N ASP A 215 13.06 1.12 -7.24
CA ASP A 215 13.07 2.52 -7.65
C ASP A 215 11.65 3.12 -7.49
N THR A 216 11.53 4.43 -7.61
CA THR A 216 10.27 5.17 -7.51
C THR A 216 9.97 5.92 -8.80
N LYS A 217 8.71 5.92 -9.22
CA LYS A 217 8.24 6.75 -10.36
C LYS A 217 6.98 7.50 -9.94
N GLY A 218 7.09 8.82 -9.90
CA GLY A 218 6.09 9.66 -9.23
C GLY A 218 5.89 9.18 -7.80
N ASN A 219 4.63 8.99 -7.39
CA ASN A 219 4.30 8.53 -6.05
C ASN A 219 4.25 7.00 -5.92
N THR A 220 4.88 6.24 -6.82
CA THR A 220 4.78 4.77 -6.80
C THR A 220 6.15 4.14 -6.61
N LEU A 221 6.28 3.33 -5.57
CA LEU A 221 7.42 2.47 -5.32
C LEU A 221 7.28 1.18 -6.13
N TYR A 222 8.36 0.78 -6.79
CA TYR A 222 8.47 -0.50 -7.48
C TYR A 222 9.64 -1.28 -6.87
N ILE A 223 9.42 -2.56 -6.60
CA ILE A 223 10.47 -3.50 -6.21
C ILE A 223 10.32 -4.76 -7.05
N ALA A 224 11.42 -5.29 -7.56
CA ALA A 224 11.46 -6.56 -8.26
C ALA A 224 12.63 -7.42 -7.82
N PHE A 225 12.41 -8.74 -7.84
CA PHE A 225 13.45 -9.74 -7.65
C PHE A 225 13.78 -10.39 -8.97
N TYR A 226 15.07 -10.57 -9.23
CA TYR A 226 15.61 -11.21 -10.41
C TYR A 226 16.43 -12.44 -10.00
N GLY A 227 16.22 -13.55 -10.68
CA GLY A 227 16.90 -14.82 -10.45
C GLY A 227 17.05 -15.63 -11.75
N ARG A 228 17.42 -16.91 -11.63
CA ARG A 228 17.61 -17.80 -12.80
C ARG A 228 16.39 -18.63 -13.19
N SER A 229 15.45 -18.80 -12.25
CA SER A 229 14.32 -19.71 -12.41
C SER A 229 13.00 -19.00 -12.20
N ARG A 230 11.98 -19.43 -12.94
CA ARG A 230 10.63 -18.90 -12.80
C ARG A 230 10.01 -19.41 -11.50
N PRO A 231 9.51 -18.53 -10.61
CA PRO A 231 8.80 -18.99 -9.43
C PRO A 231 7.47 -19.63 -9.82
N PRO A 232 6.91 -20.50 -8.96
CA PRO A 232 5.55 -21.01 -9.13
C PRO A 232 4.53 -19.87 -9.07
N LYS A 233 3.32 -20.08 -9.60
CA LYS A 233 2.25 -19.10 -9.47
C LYS A 233 1.75 -19.11 -8.02
N VAL A 234 1.52 -17.92 -7.46
CA VAL A 234 1.03 -17.74 -6.10
C VAL A 234 -0.30 -16.99 -6.13
N LYS A 235 -1.32 -17.56 -5.50
CA LYS A 235 -2.61 -16.90 -5.26
C LYS A 235 -2.80 -16.68 -3.76
N TRP A 236 -3.13 -15.46 -3.38
CA TRP A 236 -3.46 -15.09 -2.01
C TRP A 236 -4.89 -15.50 -1.65
N HIS A 237 -5.10 -15.81 -0.39
CA HIS A 237 -6.40 -16.03 0.19
C HIS A 237 -6.47 -15.44 1.59
N HIS A 238 -7.62 -14.87 1.92
CA HIS A 238 -7.88 -14.25 3.22
C HIS A 238 -9.27 -14.64 3.74
N LYS A 239 -9.39 -14.78 5.05
CA LYS A 239 -10.66 -14.95 5.75
C LYS A 239 -10.71 -14.05 6.97
N ILE A 240 -11.70 -13.17 7.04
CA ILE A 240 -11.98 -12.40 8.25
C ILE A 240 -12.53 -13.37 9.29
N LEU A 241 -11.83 -13.48 10.42
CA LEU A 241 -12.25 -14.28 11.57
C LEU A 241 -13.08 -13.45 12.55
N HIS A 242 -12.74 -12.17 12.69
CA HIS A 242 -13.43 -11.24 13.58
C HIS A 242 -13.33 -9.81 13.02
N ARG A 243 -14.40 -9.03 13.23
CA ARG A 243 -14.46 -7.60 12.95
C ARG A 243 -14.90 -6.89 14.22
N GLN A 244 -14.16 -5.86 14.59
CA GLN A 244 -14.49 -4.97 15.70
C GLN A 244 -14.79 -3.58 15.14
N GLU A 245 -16.00 -3.08 15.37
CA GLU A 245 -16.38 -1.74 14.92
C GLU A 245 -15.49 -0.67 15.53
N MET A 246 -15.19 0.36 14.75
CA MET A 246 -14.43 1.51 15.24
C MET A 246 -15.18 2.26 16.35
N PRO A 247 -14.54 2.55 17.50
CA PRO A 247 -15.13 3.44 18.49
C PRO A 247 -15.31 4.85 17.93
N VAL A 248 -16.40 5.54 18.28
CA VAL A 248 -16.64 6.93 17.89
C VAL A 248 -16.64 7.83 19.13
N ILE A 249 -15.82 8.88 19.12
CA ILE A 249 -15.79 9.91 20.16
C ILE A 249 -16.35 11.21 19.59
N TYR A 250 -17.33 11.78 20.31
CA TYR A 250 -17.89 13.09 20.00
C TYR A 250 -17.23 14.18 20.85
N ARG A 251 -16.89 15.30 20.23
CA ARG A 251 -16.35 16.50 20.90
C ARG A 251 -17.18 17.72 20.54
N ASN A 252 -17.62 18.49 21.53
CA ASN A 252 -18.36 19.73 21.25
C ASN A 252 -17.42 20.78 20.66
N ASN A 253 -17.84 21.43 19.57
CA ASN A 253 -17.15 22.53 18.93
C ASN A 253 -18.13 23.68 18.69
N THR A 254 -18.01 24.75 19.49
CA THR A 254 -18.86 25.94 19.41
C THR A 254 -18.65 26.77 18.13
N LYS A 255 -17.65 26.44 17.31
CA LYS A 255 -17.42 27.09 16.01
C LYS A 255 -18.21 26.43 14.87
N LEU A 256 -18.79 25.26 15.09
CA LEU A 256 -19.68 24.61 14.13
C LEU A 256 -21.11 25.12 14.32
N GLN A 257 -21.91 25.08 13.25
CA GLN A 257 -23.33 25.46 13.31
C GLN A 257 -24.10 24.48 14.21
N PRO A 258 -25.22 24.90 14.83
CA PRO A 258 -26.04 23.99 15.61
C PRO A 258 -26.47 22.75 14.80
N GLY A 259 -26.22 21.56 15.37
CA GLY A 259 -26.46 20.27 14.69
C GLY A 259 -25.46 19.87 13.59
N GLU A 260 -24.47 20.70 13.27
CA GLU A 260 -23.41 20.34 12.31
C GLU A 260 -22.44 19.33 12.93
N GLU A 261 -22.09 18.28 12.17
CA GLU A 261 -21.08 17.30 12.55
C GLU A 261 -19.92 17.31 11.57
N LYS A 262 -18.69 17.22 12.08
CA LYS A 262 -17.47 17.18 11.28
C LYS A 262 -16.53 16.08 11.75
N VAL A 263 -16.25 15.12 10.89
CA VAL A 263 -15.24 14.08 11.14
C VAL A 263 -13.85 14.72 11.08
N ILE A 264 -13.11 14.66 12.18
CA ILE A 264 -11.73 15.19 12.26
C ILE A 264 -10.71 14.05 12.19
N ILE A 265 -11.05 12.88 12.73
CA ILE A 265 -10.27 11.65 12.58
C ILE A 265 -11.22 10.58 12.03
N PRO A 266 -10.99 10.04 10.82
CA PRO A 266 -11.96 9.15 10.16
C PRO A 266 -12.19 7.82 10.89
N GLY A 267 -11.20 7.34 11.65
CA GLY A 267 -11.26 6.02 12.28
C GLY A 267 -11.16 4.86 11.27
N ALA A 268 -11.10 3.63 11.77
CA ALA A 268 -11.14 2.41 10.97
C ALA A 268 -11.51 1.22 11.86
N ASP A 269 -12.27 0.25 11.33
CA ASP A 269 -12.58 -0.99 12.05
C ASP A 269 -11.31 -1.78 12.40
N GLY A 270 -11.39 -2.58 13.45
CA GLY A 270 -10.40 -3.62 13.75
C GLY A 270 -10.75 -4.92 13.05
N LEU A 271 -9.75 -5.70 12.66
CA LEU A 271 -9.92 -7.00 12.01
C LEU A 271 -8.98 -8.06 12.59
N THR A 272 -9.47 -9.29 12.66
CA THR A 272 -8.63 -10.49 12.76
C THR A 272 -8.73 -11.25 11.44
N VAL A 273 -7.62 -11.49 10.77
CA VAL A 273 -7.60 -12.08 9.41
C VAL A 273 -6.68 -13.28 9.36
N LYS A 274 -7.19 -14.42 8.88
CA LYS A 274 -6.39 -15.60 8.52
C LYS A 274 -5.97 -15.50 7.05
N SER A 275 -4.69 -15.74 6.76
CA SER A 275 -4.15 -15.70 5.40
C SER A 275 -3.46 -17.01 5.02
N TRP A 276 -3.63 -17.43 3.77
CA TRP A 276 -2.91 -18.57 3.19
C TRP A 276 -2.67 -18.34 1.69
N LEU A 277 -1.78 -19.15 1.13
CA LEU A 277 -1.43 -19.12 -0.29
C LEU A 277 -1.81 -20.44 -0.95
N THR A 278 -2.26 -20.36 -2.18
CA THR A 278 -2.24 -21.48 -3.12
C THR A 278 -1.05 -21.29 -4.06
N ILE A 279 -0.17 -22.29 -4.11
CA ILE A 279 1.07 -22.29 -4.90
C ILE A 279 0.96 -23.38 -5.97
N GLU A 280 0.98 -22.98 -7.24
CA GLU A 280 0.89 -23.87 -8.41
C GLU A 280 2.26 -23.97 -9.09
N TYR A 281 2.85 -25.17 -9.04
CA TYR A 281 4.13 -25.50 -9.65
C TYR A 281 3.97 -25.91 -11.12
N SER A 282 5.07 -25.89 -11.87
CA SER A 282 5.07 -26.20 -13.31
C SER A 282 4.66 -27.63 -13.65
N ASP A 283 4.78 -28.56 -12.70
CA ASP A 283 4.33 -29.96 -12.80
C ASP A 283 2.82 -30.12 -12.48
N SER A 284 2.07 -29.01 -12.41
CA SER A 284 0.65 -28.95 -12.00
C SER A 284 0.40 -29.38 -10.55
N LYS A 285 1.45 -29.56 -9.74
CA LYS A 285 1.29 -29.78 -8.31
C LYS A 285 0.84 -28.47 -7.66
N THR A 286 -0.18 -28.57 -6.81
CA THR A 286 -0.67 -27.45 -6.02
C THR A 286 -0.43 -27.68 -4.54
N VAL A 287 0.06 -26.66 -3.85
CA VAL A 287 0.31 -26.69 -2.40
C VAL A 287 -0.39 -25.52 -1.73
N THR A 288 -1.01 -25.78 -0.58
CA THR A 288 -1.54 -24.74 0.31
C THR A 288 -0.49 -24.41 1.37
N LYS A 289 -0.15 -23.13 1.52
CA LYS A 289 0.79 -22.63 2.54
C LYS A 289 0.07 -21.65 3.47
N GLU A 290 -0.10 -22.06 4.71
CA GLU A 290 -0.66 -21.22 5.77
C GLU A 290 0.35 -20.12 6.15
N LEU A 291 -0.12 -18.86 6.26
CA LEU A 291 0.70 -17.72 6.66
C LEU A 291 0.41 -17.24 8.10
N GLY A 292 -0.69 -17.70 8.70
CA GLY A 292 -1.07 -17.40 10.07
C GLY A 292 -2.27 -16.47 10.20
N ILE A 293 -2.39 -15.86 11.37
CA ILE A 293 -3.49 -14.97 11.75
C ILE A 293 -2.92 -13.63 12.17
N ASP A 294 -3.42 -12.57 11.55
CA ASP A 294 -3.09 -11.18 11.89
C ASP A 294 -4.21 -10.53 12.68
N TYR A 295 -3.82 -9.63 13.58
CA TYR A 295 -4.73 -8.84 14.39
C TYR A 295 -4.44 -7.34 14.22
N TYR A 296 -5.48 -6.61 13.82
CA TYR A 296 -5.48 -5.16 13.62
C TYR A 296 -6.47 -4.54 14.60
N ARG A 297 -6.00 -3.60 15.42
CA ARG A 297 -6.86 -2.86 16.35
C ARG A 297 -7.73 -1.85 15.60
N PRO A 298 -8.95 -1.58 16.08
CA PRO A 298 -9.73 -0.47 15.55
C PRO A 298 -9.03 0.86 15.84
N MET A 299 -9.19 1.81 14.93
CA MET A 299 -8.80 3.20 15.08
C MET A 299 -10.03 4.02 15.43
N THR A 300 -9.99 4.74 16.54
CA THR A 300 -11.10 5.59 16.99
C THR A 300 -11.40 6.71 15.98
N GLN A 301 -12.67 6.86 15.63
CA GLN A 301 -13.19 8.00 14.90
C GLN A 301 -13.44 9.16 15.88
N VAL A 302 -13.05 10.38 15.49
CA VAL A 302 -13.34 11.59 16.27
C VAL A 302 -14.21 12.52 15.42
N VAL A 303 -15.38 12.84 15.96
CA VAL A 303 -16.37 13.73 15.34
C VAL A 303 -16.56 14.95 16.22
N GLU A 304 -16.38 16.14 15.65
CA GLU A 304 -16.78 17.39 16.28
C GLU A 304 -18.25 17.67 16.00
N ARG A 305 -19.00 18.12 17.02
CA ARG A 305 -20.42 18.47 16.89
C ARG A 305 -20.66 19.90 17.34
N GLY A 306 -21.46 20.64 16.58
CA GLY A 306 -21.94 21.96 16.95
C GLY A 306 -22.87 21.94 18.17
N PRO A 307 -23.22 23.12 18.70
CA PRO A 307 -24.20 23.23 19.79
C PRO A 307 -25.51 22.51 19.45
N GLN A 308 -26.20 22.00 20.47
CA GLN A 308 -27.57 21.47 20.31
C GLN A 308 -28.58 22.61 20.36
#